data_AF-A0A7G8T8M3-F1
#
_entry.id   AF-A0A7G8T8M3-F1
#
_cell.length_a   1.000
_cell.length_b   1.000
_cell.length_c   1.000
_cell.angle_alpha   90.00
_cell.angle_beta   90.00
_cell.angle_gamma   90.00
#
_symmetry.space_group_name_H-M   'P 1'
#
loop_
_entity.id
_entity.type
_entity.pdbx_description
1 polymer ?
#
loop_
_entity_poly.entity_id
_entity_poly.type
_entity_poly.pdbx_seq_one_letter_code
_entity_poly.pdbx_strand_id
1 'polypeptide(L)'
;MSKIFSLVGLETNTGIRDIGIMGGIPELEEIQGSKVYRELVEDCGESEYIAVIVKSFRYGQGPPEPASSENLSWIGMHPEIVKNGAAAELQTSRFAILYPDQGMQFHM
;
A
#
# COMPACT_ATOMS: atom_id res chain seq x y z
N MET A 1 -17.90 11.00 10.02
CA MET A 1 -17.94 10.20 8.78
C MET A 1 -16.88 9.12 8.89
N SER A 2 -17.21 7.89 8.49
CA SER A 2 -16.28 6.77 8.56
C SER A 2 -15.37 6.81 7.35
N LYS A 3 -14.07 6.62 7.56
CA LYS A 3 -13.07 6.65 6.50
C LYS A 3 -12.34 5.32 6.40
N ILE A 4 -12.10 4.87 5.17
CA ILE A 4 -11.28 3.72 4.84
C ILE A 4 -9.93 4.23 4.36
N PHE A 5 -8.85 3.66 4.89
CA PHE A 5 -7.49 3.89 4.41
C PHE A 5 -6.72 2.58 4.45
N SER A 6 -5.59 2.52 3.73
CA SER A 6 -4.71 1.38 3.70
C SER A 6 -3.26 1.79 3.95
N LEU A 7 -2.55 1.00 4.74
CA LEU A 7 -1.10 1.02 4.83
C LEU A 7 -0.56 0.05 3.77
N VAL A 8 0.30 0.55 2.89
CA VAL A 8 0.91 -0.22 1.81
C VAL A 8 2.40 -0.34 2.11
N GLY A 9 2.83 -1.54 2.50
CA GLY A 9 4.25 -1.87 2.65
C GLY A 9 4.77 -2.52 1.38
N LEU A 10 5.91 -2.04 0.90
CA LEU A 10 6.61 -2.55 -0.25
C LEU A 10 8.00 -3.03 0.15
N GLU A 11 8.42 -4.18 -0.37
CA GLU A 11 9.74 -4.76 -0.11
C GLU A 11 10.28 -5.45 -1.36
N THR A 12 11.48 -5.11 -1.77
CA THR A 12 12.17 -5.81 -2.87
C THR A 12 12.83 -7.10 -2.41
N ASN A 13 13.13 -7.99 -3.36
CA ASN A 13 13.97 -9.15 -3.10
C ASN A 13 15.40 -8.76 -2.65
N THR A 14 15.86 -7.54 -2.98
CA THR A 14 17.13 -6.97 -2.53
C THR A 14 17.08 -6.38 -1.11
N GLY A 15 15.90 -6.34 -0.47
CA GLY A 15 15.71 -5.89 0.91
C GLY A 15 15.46 -4.39 1.08
N ILE A 16 15.26 -3.65 -0.01
CA ILE A 16 14.84 -2.24 0.03
C ILE A 16 13.35 -2.20 0.37
N ARG A 17 12.96 -1.28 1.25
CA ARG A 17 11.60 -1.19 1.79
C ARG A 17 11.09 0.23 1.74
N ASP A 18 9.81 0.37 1.44
CA ASP A 18 9.09 1.64 1.57
C ASP A 18 7.66 1.41 2.05
N ILE A 19 7.05 2.44 2.66
CA ILE A 19 5.71 2.38 3.24
C ILE A 19 4.92 3.62 2.86
N GLY A 20 3.74 3.41 2.27
CA GLY A 20 2.80 4.46 1.92
C GLY A 20 1.46 4.32 2.65
N ILE A 21 0.68 5.40 2.61
CA ILE A 21 -0.71 5.42 3.04
C ILE A 21 -1.61 5.82 1.86
N MET A 22 -2.70 5.08 1.66
CA MET A 22 -3.64 5.31 0.55
C MET A 22 -5.09 5.37 1.07
N GLY A 23 -5.94 6.10 0.35
CA GLY A 23 -7.37 6.16 0.63
C GLY A 23 -8.06 4.89 0.13
N GLY A 24 -9.02 4.37 0.89
CA GLY A 24 -9.75 3.17 0.51
C GLY A 24 -8.92 1.89 0.60
N ILE A 25 -9.33 0.91 -0.18
CA ILE A 25 -8.65 -0.38 -0.38
C ILE A 25 -8.09 -0.33 -1.80
N PRO A 26 -6.78 -0.07 -1.97
CA PRO A 26 -6.23 0.16 -3.30
C PRO A 26 -6.10 -1.14 -4.08
N GLU A 27 -6.40 -1.08 -5.38
CA GLU A 27 -6.10 -2.12 -6.36
C GLU A 27 -4.64 -2.02 -6.84
N LEU A 28 -4.20 -3.01 -7.63
CA LEU A 28 -2.82 -3.12 -8.09
C LEU A 28 -2.39 -1.87 -8.89
N GLU A 29 -3.24 -1.41 -9.79
CA GLU A 29 -3.00 -0.27 -10.67
C GLU A 29 -2.84 1.02 -9.88
N GLU A 30 -3.63 1.18 -8.80
CA GLU A 30 -3.52 2.33 -7.91
C GLU A 30 -2.21 2.31 -7.13
N ILE A 31 -1.77 1.13 -6.67
CA ILE A 31 -0.47 0.96 -5.99
C ILE A 31 0.67 1.27 -6.96
N GLN A 32 0.64 0.73 -8.18
CA GLN A 32 1.69 0.99 -9.18
C GLN A 32 1.72 2.46 -9.63
N GLY A 33 0.57 3.15 -9.62
CA GLY A 33 0.47 4.59 -9.87
C GLY A 33 0.89 5.47 -8.69
N SER A 34 1.08 4.89 -7.51
CA SER A 34 1.39 5.64 -6.28
C SER A 34 2.81 6.18 -6.27
N LYS A 35 3.01 7.27 -5.52
CA LYS A 35 4.33 7.87 -5.33
C LYS A 35 5.32 6.90 -4.65
N VAL A 36 4.88 6.21 -3.61
CA VAL A 36 5.70 5.23 -2.85
C VAL A 36 6.21 4.10 -3.75
N TYR A 37 5.38 3.58 -4.66
CA TYR A 37 5.82 2.55 -5.60
C TYR A 37 6.84 3.09 -6.60
N ARG A 38 6.61 4.28 -7.14
CA ARG A 38 7.52 4.89 -8.11
C ARG A 38 8.88 5.23 -7.51
N GLU A 39 8.91 5.81 -6.31
CA GLU A 39 10.16 6.10 -5.60
C GLU A 39 10.92 4.81 -5.31
N LEU A 40 10.23 3.76 -4.82
CA LEU A 40 10.86 2.47 -4.63
C LEU A 40 11.42 1.91 -5.95
N VAL A 41 10.65 1.89 -7.03
CA VAL A 41 11.11 1.38 -8.34
C VAL A 41 12.35 2.12 -8.85
N GLU A 42 12.41 3.44 -8.66
CA GLU A 42 13.58 4.26 -9.02
C GLU A 42 14.82 3.87 -8.20
N ASP A 43 14.65 3.55 -6.92
CA ASP A 43 15.71 3.09 -6.03
C ASP A 43 16.11 1.62 -6.25
N CYS A 44 15.23 0.82 -6.87
CA CYS A 44 15.30 -0.65 -6.79
C CYS A 44 16.00 -1.38 -7.93
N GLY A 45 16.61 -0.68 -8.88
CA GLY A 45 17.52 -1.27 -9.89
C GLY A 45 17.03 -2.62 -10.46
N GLU A 46 17.86 -3.66 -10.35
CA GLU A 46 17.66 -5.04 -10.86
C GLU A 46 16.73 -5.93 -10.00
N SER A 47 15.86 -5.35 -9.17
CA SER A 47 14.93 -6.14 -8.35
C SER A 47 14.05 -7.05 -9.21
N GLU A 48 13.96 -8.33 -8.85
CA GLU A 48 13.17 -9.31 -9.62
C GLU A 48 11.68 -9.13 -9.40
N TYR A 49 11.30 -8.81 -8.15
CA TYR A 49 9.93 -8.58 -7.76
C TYR A 49 9.84 -7.59 -6.60
N ILE A 50 8.66 -7.01 -6.42
CA ILE A 50 8.30 -6.23 -5.23
C ILE A 50 7.20 -6.98 -4.48
N ALA A 51 7.48 -7.42 -3.26
CA ALA A 51 6.48 -7.92 -2.33
C ALA A 51 5.65 -6.75 -1.81
N VAL A 52 4.33 -6.90 -1.86
CA VAL A 52 3.35 -5.91 -1.43
C VAL A 52 2.52 -6.46 -0.29
N ILE A 53 2.40 -5.69 0.79
CA ILE A 53 1.48 -5.94 1.89
C ILE A 53 0.55 -4.75 2.02
N VAL A 54 -0.75 -4.98 1.85
CA VAL A 54 -1.78 -3.95 2.03
C VAL A 54 -2.59 -4.29 3.26
N LYS A 55 -2.60 -3.40 4.25
CA LYS A 55 -3.47 -3.50 5.43
C LYS A 55 -4.50 -2.40 5.39
N SER A 56 -5.77 -2.75 5.30
CA SER A 56 -6.87 -1.79 5.19
C SER A 56 -7.59 -1.64 6.52
N PHE A 57 -7.97 -0.41 6.84
CA PHE A 57 -8.57 -0.03 8.11
C PHE A 57 -9.80 0.84 7.89
N ARG A 58 -10.70 0.81 8.87
CA ARG A 58 -11.82 1.73 9.01
C ARG A 58 -11.67 2.56 10.28
N TYR A 59 -11.81 3.87 10.14
CA TYR A 59 -11.78 4.80 11.27
C TYR A 59 -13.01 5.70 11.29
N GLY A 60 -13.56 5.96 12.48
CA GLY A 60 -14.74 6.81 12.68
C GLY A 60 -16.08 6.10 12.46
N GLN A 61 -17.17 6.87 12.55
CA GLN A 61 -18.55 6.37 12.53
C GLN A 61 -19.32 6.86 11.29
N GLY A 62 -20.29 6.06 10.83
CA GLY A 62 -21.16 6.33 9.67
C GLY A 62 -20.80 5.50 8.42
N PRO A 63 -21.41 5.78 7.26
CA PRO A 63 -21.10 5.08 6.01
C PRO A 63 -19.61 5.19 5.64
N PRO A 64 -18.99 4.09 5.19
CA PRO A 64 -17.57 4.09 4.86
C PRO A 64 -17.31 4.75 3.50
N GLU A 65 -16.33 5.63 3.46
CA GLU A 65 -15.84 6.26 2.23
C GLU A 65 -14.30 6.21 2.20
N PRO A 66 -13.66 6.20 1.02
CA PRO A 66 -12.21 6.39 0.93
C PRO A 66 -11.76 7.68 1.62
N ALA A 67 -10.66 7.60 2.38
CA ALA A 67 -10.03 8.76 2.98
C ALA A 67 -9.47 9.69 1.88
N SER A 68 -9.79 10.98 1.96
CA SER A 68 -9.19 12.01 1.10
C SER A 68 -7.76 12.34 1.53
N SER A 69 -7.01 13.08 0.70
CA SER A 69 -5.64 13.48 1.00
C SER A 69 -5.47 14.22 2.34
N GLU A 70 -6.44 15.07 2.72
CA GLU A 70 -6.44 15.74 4.02
C GLU A 70 -6.57 14.73 5.18
N ASN A 71 -7.49 13.76 5.03
CA ASN A 71 -7.64 12.69 6.01
C ASN A 71 -6.37 11.84 6.11
N LEU A 72 -5.75 11.50 4.98
CA LEU A 72 -4.51 10.72 4.95
C LEU A 72 -3.35 11.43 5.62
N SER A 73 -3.22 12.74 5.40
CA SER A 73 -2.20 13.58 6.07
C SER A 73 -2.37 13.52 7.59
N TRP A 74 -3.59 13.71 8.08
CA TRP A 74 -3.88 13.59 9.51
C TRP A 74 -3.62 12.16 10.03
N ILE A 75 -4.10 11.12 9.34
CA ILE A 75 -3.88 9.73 9.76
C ILE A 75 -2.38 9.40 9.82
N GLY A 76 -1.58 9.89 8.87
CA GLY A 76 -0.13 9.72 8.87
C GLY A 76 0.57 10.36 10.07
N MET A 77 0.02 11.46 10.59
CA MET A 77 0.50 12.10 11.82
C MET A 77 0.03 11.41 13.11
N HIS A 78 -0.98 10.54 13.01
CA HIS A 78 -1.64 9.88 14.14
C HIS A 78 -1.60 8.34 14.06
N PRO A 79 -0.40 7.71 13.98
CA PRO A 79 -0.27 6.26 13.86
C PRO A 79 -0.83 5.49 15.07
N GLU A 80 -1.01 6.16 16.22
CA GLU A 80 -1.63 5.60 17.42
C GLU A 80 -3.06 5.11 17.20
N ILE A 81 -3.80 5.63 16.20
CA ILE A 81 -5.17 5.17 15.95
C ILE A 81 -5.20 3.69 15.54
N VAL A 82 -4.16 3.21 14.85
CA VAL A 82 -4.01 1.80 14.50
C VAL A 82 -3.52 1.02 15.72
N LYS A 83 -2.53 1.54 16.45
CA LYS A 83 -1.91 0.85 17.60
C LYS A 83 -2.88 0.64 18.76
N ASN A 84 -3.77 1.60 19.00
CA ASN A 84 -4.70 1.58 20.12
C ASN A 84 -6.06 0.96 19.74
N GLY A 85 -6.20 0.42 18.52
CA GLY A 85 -7.44 -0.22 18.05
C GLY A 85 -8.60 0.74 17.76
N ALA A 86 -8.33 2.05 17.66
CA ALA A 86 -9.34 3.04 17.28
C ALA A 86 -9.74 2.93 15.80
N ALA A 87 -8.82 2.44 14.96
CA ALA A 87 -9.09 2.01 13.60
C ALA A 87 -9.27 0.48 13.57
N ALA A 88 -10.39 0.01 13.07
CA ALA A 88 -10.67 -1.41 12.91
C ALA A 88 -9.98 -1.95 11.64
N GLU A 89 -9.20 -3.02 11.76
CA GLU A 89 -8.66 -3.71 10.57
C GLU A 89 -9.82 -4.35 9.79
N LEU A 90 -9.85 -4.11 8.48
CA LEU A 90 -10.83 -4.69 7.56
C LEU A 90 -10.27 -5.93 6.88
N GLN A 91 -9.07 -5.83 6.33
CA GLN A 91 -8.39 -6.92 5.64
C GLN A 91 -6.89 -6.68 5.52
N THR A 92 -6.17 -7.78 5.29
CA THR A 92 -4.76 -7.75 4.89
C THR A 92 -4.58 -8.57 3.61
N SER A 93 -4.05 -7.94 2.56
CA SER A 93 -3.68 -8.58 1.29
C SER A 93 -2.16 -8.66 1.16
N ARG A 94 -1.67 -9.75 0.55
CA ARG A 94 -0.24 -9.95 0.26
C ARG A 94 -0.07 -10.54 -1.13
N PHE A 95 0.79 -9.94 -1.93
CA PHE A 95 1.09 -10.40 -3.28
C PHE A 95 2.47 -9.90 -3.73
N ALA A 96 2.92 -10.34 -4.90
CA ALA A 96 4.17 -9.86 -5.51
C ALA A 96 3.87 -9.24 -6.87
N ILE A 97 4.55 -8.14 -7.17
CA ILE A 97 4.56 -7.51 -8.48
C ILE A 97 5.83 -7.97 -9.19
N LEU A 98 5.66 -8.64 -10.33
CA LEU A 98 6.76 -9.08 -11.20
C LEU A 98 6.99 -8.03 -12.28
N TYR A 99 8.25 -7.73 -12.59
CA TYR A 99 8.56 -6.88 -13.74
C TYR A 99 8.30 -7.64 -15.06
N PRO A 100 7.77 -6.98 -16.10
CA PRO A 100 7.39 -7.63 -17.36
C PRO A 100 8.55 -8.34 -18.08
N ASP A 101 9.81 -7.96 -17.85
CA ASP A 101 10.98 -8.70 -18.38
C ASP A 101 11.10 -10.13 -17.83
N GLN A 102 10.42 -10.45 -16.72
CA GLN A 102 10.37 -11.80 -16.16
C GLN A 102 9.23 -12.67 -16.73
N GLY A 103 8.36 -12.10 -17.58
CA GLY A 103 7.24 -12.82 -18.22
C GLY A 103 7.55 -13.36 -19.62
N MET A 104 8.67 -12.96 -20.24
CA MET A 104 8.99 -13.24 -21.66
C MET A 104 10.27 -14.06 -21.91
N GLN A 105 10.79 -14.77 -20.91
CA GLN A 105 11.79 -15.83 -21.15
C GLN A 105 11.19 -17.24 -20.98
N PHE A 106 10.06 -17.50 -21.64
CA PHE A 106 9.78 -18.85 -22.12
C PHE A 106 10.26 -18.92 -23.57
N HIS A 107 11.56 -19.19 -23.76
CA HIS A 107 12.04 -19.66 -25.06
C HIS A 107 11.50 -21.08 -25.26
N MET A 108 10.61 -21.26 -26.23
CA MET A 108 10.38 -22.54 -26.91
C MET A 108 11.23 -22.57 -28.18
#